data_AF-A0A949Z293-F1
#
_entry.id   AF-A0A949Z293-F1
#
_cell.length_a   1.000
_cell.length_b   1.000
_cell.length_c   1.000
_cell.angle_alpha   90.00
_cell.angle_beta   90.00
_cell.angle_gamma   90.00
#
_symmetry.space_group_name_H-M   'P 1'
#
loop_
_entity.id
_entity.type
_entity.pdbx_description
1 polymer ?
#
loop_
_entity_poly.entity_id
_entity_poly.type
_entity_poly.pdbx_seq_one_letter_code
_entity_poly.pdbx_strand_id
1 'polypeptide(L)'
;MEVVEAKNISEDLLAACVSLPMWFPPQRINGQTYIDAVYLTDANLEEAIRRGADELWVIWTVSEKEEWHSGFVATYFQIIETSADGHYKAMLERISANNTAIANGQRGEFGRPIAVKQLKADVALHYLIDFSQDRLIEAVNLGVERARDWCVQNGINVQKGADYPTHVEQVPTKLWFTEEMKGFWSVGETEFDAGREKGRVNNTDLMFHLTITVNGVHGFVVRPEHDTDDIVGYVESKIFGGKCPVQRATFNLFTDAADPAVKYMLYQLHFTDGQGNPLTLSGRKIVKDQPGSDVWHATTTLYTRILKGHVDSATEEALADDPAKLAQILMGAGIIVIHMLDFMKQLTTFRVEAPTIAERLSALSEFGRLFFGKLWDVYARDTLTSSPF
;
A
#
# COMPACT_ATOMS: atom_id res chain seq x y z
N MET A 1 18.99 -10.38 -23.81
CA MET A 1 18.05 -11.11 -22.96
C MET A 1 18.64 -12.47 -22.67
N GLU A 2 18.83 -12.80 -21.39
CA GLU A 2 19.24 -14.14 -20.97
C GLU A 2 17.99 -14.98 -20.69
N VAL A 3 17.91 -16.18 -21.24
CA VAL A 3 16.82 -17.12 -20.97
C VAL A 3 17.31 -18.15 -19.97
N VAL A 4 16.70 -18.15 -18.79
CA VAL A 4 17.00 -19.10 -17.72
C VAL A 4 15.85 -20.10 -17.59
N GLU A 5 16.16 -21.38 -17.47
CA GLU A 5 15.14 -22.40 -17.18
C GLU A 5 14.64 -22.28 -15.75
N ALA A 6 13.36 -22.56 -15.50
CA ALA A 6 12.77 -22.47 -14.16
C ALA A 6 13.58 -23.19 -13.06
N LYS A 7 14.15 -24.36 -13.37
CA LYS A 7 14.99 -25.14 -12.43
C LYS A 7 16.32 -24.44 -12.05
N ASN A 8 16.73 -23.45 -12.83
CA ASN A 8 17.98 -22.71 -12.67
C ASN A 8 17.74 -21.26 -12.22
N ILE A 9 16.49 -20.86 -11.97
CA ILE A 9 16.16 -19.54 -11.43
C ILE A 9 16.59 -19.50 -9.96
N SER A 10 17.58 -18.66 -9.65
CA SER A 10 17.89 -18.28 -8.27
C SER A 10 16.93 -17.19 -7.79
N GLU A 11 16.91 -16.95 -6.48
CA GLU A 11 16.17 -15.83 -5.88
C GLU A 11 16.57 -14.48 -6.48
N ASP A 12 17.87 -14.22 -6.68
CA ASP A 12 18.36 -12.99 -7.31
C ASP A 12 17.86 -12.84 -8.76
N LEU A 13 17.82 -13.93 -9.52
CA LEU A 13 17.30 -13.92 -10.90
C LEU A 13 15.78 -13.68 -10.91
N LEU A 14 15.06 -14.22 -9.92
CA LEU A 14 13.63 -13.94 -9.74
C LEU A 14 13.39 -12.47 -9.37
N ALA A 15 14.20 -11.92 -8.46
CA ALA A 15 14.15 -10.50 -8.11
C ALA A 15 14.48 -9.60 -9.31
N ALA A 16 15.37 -10.04 -10.21
CA ALA A 16 15.67 -9.33 -11.44
C ALA A 16 14.45 -9.20 -12.37
N CYS A 17 13.56 -10.22 -12.39
CA CYS A 17 12.32 -10.21 -13.16
C CYS A 17 11.27 -9.21 -12.68
N VAL A 18 11.50 -8.51 -11.57
CA VAL A 18 10.64 -7.42 -11.08
C VAL A 18 11.43 -6.13 -10.81
N SER A 19 12.70 -6.09 -11.23
CA SER A 19 13.60 -4.97 -11.00
C SER A 19 13.38 -3.85 -12.02
N LEU A 20 12.21 -3.21 -11.95
CA LEU A 20 11.82 -2.08 -12.79
C LEU A 20 12.70 -0.85 -12.49
N PRO A 21 13.47 -0.32 -13.47
CA PRO A 21 14.25 0.91 -13.33
C PRO A 21 13.42 2.06 -12.71
N MET A 22 14.02 2.90 -11.87
CA MET A 22 13.35 3.94 -11.06
C MET A 22 12.66 3.42 -9.79
N TRP A 23 12.00 2.26 -9.84
CA TRP A 23 11.24 1.69 -8.72
C TRP A 23 12.07 0.74 -7.86
N PHE A 24 12.89 -0.08 -8.50
CA PHE A 24 13.72 -1.09 -7.84
C PHE A 24 15.17 -1.02 -8.32
N PRO A 25 16.16 -1.31 -7.46
CA PRO A 25 17.54 -1.40 -7.87
C PRO A 25 17.74 -2.58 -8.83
N PRO A 26 18.66 -2.47 -9.81
CA PRO A 26 19.00 -3.59 -10.67
C PRO A 26 19.73 -4.68 -9.88
N GLN A 27 19.58 -5.94 -10.28
CA GLN A 27 20.30 -7.06 -9.67
C GLN A 27 21.69 -7.20 -10.27
N ARG A 28 22.69 -7.45 -9.42
CA ARG A 28 24.07 -7.68 -9.85
C ARG A 28 24.46 -9.13 -9.62
N ILE A 29 24.50 -9.91 -10.69
CA ILE A 29 24.73 -11.36 -10.62
C ILE A 29 25.93 -11.69 -11.49
N ASN A 30 26.95 -12.32 -10.90
CA ASN A 30 28.20 -12.71 -11.60
C ASN A 30 28.87 -11.56 -12.39
N GLY A 31 28.80 -10.33 -11.85
CA GLY A 31 29.37 -9.14 -12.48
C GLY A 31 28.54 -8.53 -13.61
N GLN A 32 27.35 -9.07 -13.90
CA GLN A 32 26.40 -8.51 -14.84
C GLN A 32 25.26 -7.79 -14.11
N THR A 33 24.66 -6.80 -14.77
CA THR A 33 23.55 -6.01 -14.24
C THR A 33 22.26 -6.41 -14.96
N TYR A 34 21.27 -6.84 -14.18
CA TYR A 34 19.96 -7.27 -14.66
C TYR A 34 18.89 -6.29 -14.22
N ILE A 35 17.96 -6.02 -15.11
CA ILE A 35 16.70 -5.30 -14.86
C ILE A 35 15.56 -6.16 -15.40
N ASP A 36 14.35 -5.75 -15.08
CA ASP A 36 13.15 -6.39 -15.60
C ASP A 36 13.20 -6.51 -17.14
N ALA A 37 12.82 -7.69 -17.64
CA ALA A 37 12.79 -7.98 -19.07
C ALA A 37 11.58 -7.34 -19.79
N VAL A 38 10.65 -6.73 -19.05
CA VAL A 38 9.43 -6.10 -19.57
C VAL A 38 9.68 -5.06 -20.69
N TYR A 39 10.88 -4.48 -20.73
CA TYR A 39 11.30 -3.55 -21.79
C TYR A 39 11.71 -4.22 -23.11
N LEU A 40 11.83 -5.55 -23.09
CA LEU A 40 12.23 -6.36 -24.25
C LEU A 40 11.08 -7.28 -24.65
N THR A 41 10.53 -8.03 -23.69
CA THR A 41 9.40 -8.93 -23.92
C THR A 41 8.74 -9.35 -22.61
N ASP A 42 7.42 -9.50 -22.65
CA ASP A 42 6.60 -10.05 -21.55
C ASP A 42 6.28 -11.53 -21.76
N ALA A 43 6.57 -12.06 -22.96
CA ALA A 43 6.31 -13.45 -23.27
C ALA A 43 7.37 -14.05 -24.21
N ASN A 44 7.99 -15.14 -23.78
CA ASN A 44 9.09 -15.81 -24.47
C ASN A 44 8.60 -16.85 -25.51
N LEU A 45 7.69 -16.45 -26.41
CA LEU A 45 7.07 -17.35 -27.40
C LEU A 45 8.10 -17.99 -28.33
N GLU A 46 9.03 -17.20 -28.85
CA GLU A 46 10.05 -17.68 -29.80
C GLU A 46 10.96 -18.73 -29.17
N GLU A 47 11.33 -18.54 -27.90
CA GLU A 47 12.15 -19.51 -27.18
C GLU A 47 11.40 -20.82 -26.93
N ALA A 48 10.10 -20.76 -26.63
CA ALA A 48 9.26 -21.95 -26.50
C ALA A 48 9.20 -22.73 -27.83
N ILE A 49 9.01 -22.04 -28.95
CA ILE A 49 9.04 -22.64 -30.29
C ILE A 49 10.43 -23.23 -30.58
N ARG A 50 11.51 -22.52 -30.26
CA ARG A 50 12.88 -23.00 -30.46
C ARG A 50 13.16 -24.30 -29.69
N ARG A 51 12.57 -24.43 -28.49
CA ARG A 51 12.63 -25.63 -27.64
C ARG A 51 11.71 -26.76 -28.09
N GLY A 52 10.96 -26.57 -29.18
CA GLY A 52 10.17 -27.61 -29.81
C GLY A 52 8.66 -27.49 -29.61
N ALA A 53 8.17 -26.47 -28.89
CA ALA A 53 6.72 -26.27 -28.77
C ALA A 53 6.09 -26.01 -30.14
N ASP A 54 4.96 -26.66 -30.38
CA ASP A 54 4.06 -26.50 -31.51
C ASP A 54 2.68 -25.96 -31.06
N GLU A 55 2.39 -26.00 -29.77
CA GLU A 55 1.23 -25.37 -29.14
C GLU A 55 1.69 -24.47 -27.97
N LEU A 56 1.30 -23.19 -28.01
CA LEU A 56 1.64 -22.17 -27.02
C LEU A 56 0.39 -21.72 -26.29
N TRP A 57 0.44 -21.74 -24.96
CA TRP A 57 -0.61 -21.23 -24.08
C TRP A 57 -0.11 -19.94 -23.43
N VAL A 58 -0.75 -18.83 -23.76
CA VAL A 58 -0.29 -17.50 -23.35
C VAL A 58 -1.34 -16.87 -22.45
N ILE A 59 -1.00 -16.65 -21.18
CA ILE A 59 -1.78 -15.81 -20.28
C ILE A 59 -1.31 -14.37 -20.50
N TRP A 60 -2.14 -13.53 -21.09
CA TRP A 60 -1.78 -12.16 -21.44
C TRP A 60 -2.49 -11.18 -20.54
N THR A 61 -1.73 -10.46 -19.72
CA THR A 61 -2.24 -9.53 -18.69
C THR A 61 -1.97 -8.06 -19.01
N VAL A 62 -1.31 -7.77 -20.13
CA VAL A 62 -0.99 -6.41 -20.56
C VAL A 62 -2.21 -5.80 -21.25
N SER A 63 -2.52 -4.54 -20.91
CA SER A 63 -3.61 -3.79 -21.54
C SER A 63 -3.28 -3.48 -23.00
N GLU A 64 -4.23 -3.77 -23.89
CA GLU A 64 -4.16 -3.35 -25.31
C GLU A 64 -5.09 -2.17 -25.61
N LYS A 65 -5.62 -1.50 -24.58
CA LYS A 65 -6.54 -0.38 -24.76
C LYS A 65 -5.79 0.82 -25.36
N GLU A 66 -6.41 1.46 -26.35
CA GLU A 66 -5.88 2.67 -27.00
C GLU A 66 -6.15 3.93 -26.17
N GLU A 67 -5.85 3.88 -24.87
CA GLU A 67 -6.08 4.97 -23.91
C GLU A 67 -4.75 5.51 -23.40
N TRP A 68 -4.48 6.81 -23.62
CA TRP A 68 -3.28 7.48 -23.12
C TRP A 68 -3.60 8.39 -21.94
N HIS A 69 -2.83 8.28 -20.86
CA HIS A 69 -3.07 9.02 -19.62
C HIS A 69 -1.85 9.88 -19.31
N SER A 70 -2.09 11.06 -18.74
CA SER A 70 -1.02 12.01 -18.42
C SER A 70 -0.43 11.75 -17.03
N GLY A 71 0.83 12.13 -16.83
CA GLY A 71 1.53 12.03 -15.55
C GLY A 71 2.63 10.97 -15.57
N PHE A 72 3.65 11.17 -14.72
CA PHE A 72 4.89 10.38 -14.74
C PHE A 72 4.65 8.87 -14.63
N VAL A 73 3.83 8.43 -13.67
CA VAL A 73 3.56 7.00 -13.42
C VAL A 73 2.79 6.38 -14.59
N ALA A 74 1.70 7.02 -15.02
CA ALA A 74 0.89 6.54 -16.14
C ALA A 74 1.73 6.42 -17.43
N THR A 75 2.48 7.46 -17.77
CA THR A 75 3.36 7.45 -18.94
C THR A 75 4.43 6.35 -18.85
N TYR A 76 5.00 6.12 -17.66
CA TYR A 76 6.01 5.08 -17.47
C TYR A 76 5.47 3.67 -17.76
N PHE A 77 4.31 3.31 -17.20
CA PHE A 77 3.71 2.00 -17.43
C PHE A 77 3.13 1.86 -18.85
N GLN A 78 2.59 2.94 -19.43
CA GLN A 78 2.13 2.93 -20.81
C GLN A 78 3.25 2.70 -21.83
N ILE A 79 4.47 3.17 -21.55
CA ILE A 79 5.66 2.84 -22.37
C ILE A 79 5.96 1.34 -22.31
N ILE A 80 5.87 0.75 -21.12
CA ILE A 80 6.08 -0.69 -20.91
C ILE A 80 5.01 -1.49 -21.65
N GLU A 81 3.74 -1.16 -21.44
CA GLU A 81 2.59 -1.81 -22.10
C GLU A 81 2.74 -1.75 -23.63
N THR A 82 3.09 -0.57 -24.18
CA THR A 82 3.31 -0.37 -25.62
C THR A 82 4.45 -1.26 -26.15
N SER A 83 5.54 -1.37 -25.39
CA SER A 83 6.70 -2.18 -25.76
C SER A 83 6.35 -3.68 -25.76
N ALA A 84 5.70 -4.15 -24.70
CA ALA A 84 5.27 -5.53 -24.55
C ALA A 84 4.28 -5.95 -25.64
N ASP A 85 3.24 -5.14 -25.88
CA ASP A 85 2.25 -5.36 -26.93
C ASP A 85 2.90 -5.37 -28.31
N GLY A 86 3.80 -4.43 -28.59
CA GLY A 86 4.48 -4.33 -29.87
C GLY A 86 5.28 -5.59 -30.20
N HIS A 87 6.07 -6.09 -29.22
CA HIS A 87 6.84 -7.31 -29.42
C HIS A 87 5.95 -8.54 -29.56
N TYR A 88 4.92 -8.65 -28.72
CA TYR A 88 4.00 -9.77 -28.74
C TYR A 88 3.24 -9.87 -30.07
N LYS A 89 2.67 -8.76 -30.55
CA LYS A 89 1.96 -8.68 -31.84
C LYS A 89 2.89 -9.02 -33.01
N ALA A 90 4.13 -8.51 -33.02
CA ALA A 90 5.11 -8.86 -34.03
C ALA A 90 5.44 -10.37 -34.07
N MET A 91 5.48 -11.02 -32.91
CA MET A 91 5.68 -12.48 -32.85
C MET A 91 4.47 -13.26 -33.34
N LEU A 92 3.24 -12.81 -33.02
CA LEU A 92 2.02 -13.42 -33.54
C LEU A 92 1.93 -13.30 -35.07
N GLU A 93 2.35 -12.16 -35.65
CA GLU A 93 2.40 -11.97 -37.10
C GLU A 93 3.38 -12.95 -37.77
N ARG A 94 4.58 -13.15 -37.19
CA ARG A 94 5.55 -14.16 -37.66
C ARG A 94 4.97 -15.57 -37.63
N ILE A 95 4.28 -15.93 -36.55
CA ILE A 95 3.61 -17.23 -36.41
C ILE A 95 2.50 -17.39 -37.47
N SER A 96 1.70 -16.36 -37.67
CA SER A 96 0.65 -16.35 -38.70
C SER A 96 1.22 -16.55 -40.10
N ALA A 97 2.26 -15.78 -40.46
CA ALA A 97 2.94 -15.90 -41.74
C ALA A 97 3.57 -17.29 -41.95
N ASN A 98 4.21 -17.85 -40.91
CA ASN A 98 4.71 -19.22 -40.92
C ASN A 98 3.60 -20.23 -41.22
N ASN A 99 2.47 -20.13 -40.52
CA ASN A 99 1.35 -21.06 -40.67
C ASN A 99 0.71 -20.94 -42.05
N THR A 100 0.55 -19.73 -42.58
CA THR A 100 0.06 -19.49 -43.94
C THR A 100 0.99 -20.10 -44.99
N ALA A 101 2.31 -19.92 -44.86
CA ALA A 101 3.28 -20.51 -45.78
C ALA A 101 3.17 -22.04 -45.81
N ILE A 102 3.08 -22.67 -44.63
CA ILE A 102 2.96 -24.13 -44.51
C ILE A 102 1.64 -24.65 -45.09
N ALA A 103 0.52 -23.95 -44.82
CA ALA A 103 -0.78 -24.29 -45.41
C ALA A 103 -0.76 -24.23 -46.95
N ASN A 104 0.07 -23.36 -47.52
CA ASN A 104 0.28 -23.23 -48.97
C ASN A 104 1.34 -24.22 -49.52
N GLY A 105 1.84 -25.16 -48.72
CA GLY A 105 2.88 -26.12 -49.12
C GLY A 105 4.27 -25.50 -49.29
N GLN A 106 4.49 -24.29 -48.77
CA GLN A 106 5.77 -23.59 -48.77
C GLN A 106 6.52 -23.84 -47.46
N ARG A 107 7.81 -23.48 -47.43
CA ARG A 107 8.61 -23.52 -46.21
C ARG A 107 8.26 -22.34 -45.31
N GLY A 108 7.63 -22.61 -44.16
CA GLY A 108 7.44 -21.62 -43.10
C GLY A 108 8.71 -21.37 -42.29
N GLU A 109 8.79 -20.20 -41.65
CA GLU A 109 9.91 -19.76 -40.81
C GLU A 109 10.30 -20.80 -39.73
N PHE A 110 9.31 -21.32 -39.01
CA PHE A 110 9.48 -22.28 -37.92
C PHE A 110 9.43 -23.74 -38.40
N GLY A 111 9.20 -23.96 -39.70
CA GLY A 111 9.18 -25.28 -40.35
C GLY A 111 8.00 -26.18 -39.99
N ARG A 112 7.12 -25.76 -39.08
CA ARG A 112 5.91 -26.48 -38.65
C ARG A 112 4.81 -25.50 -38.24
N PRO A 113 3.53 -25.88 -38.31
CA PRO A 113 2.45 -25.05 -37.79
C PRO A 113 2.63 -24.83 -36.28
N ILE A 114 2.38 -23.61 -35.81
CA ILE A 114 2.41 -23.26 -34.39
C ILE A 114 1.02 -22.76 -33.99
N ALA A 115 0.36 -23.46 -33.06
CA ALA A 115 -0.90 -23.02 -32.48
C ALA A 115 -0.63 -22.07 -31.31
N VAL A 116 -1.37 -20.97 -31.23
CA VAL A 116 -1.32 -20.03 -30.10
C VAL A 116 -2.71 -19.94 -29.48
N LYS A 117 -2.80 -20.24 -28.19
CA LYS A 117 -4.00 -20.16 -27.36
C LYS A 117 -3.81 -19.03 -26.37
N GLN A 118 -4.41 -17.88 -26.67
CA GLN A 118 -4.33 -16.70 -25.81
C GLN A 118 -5.50 -16.69 -24.82
N LEU A 119 -5.15 -16.60 -23.55
CA LEU A 119 -6.05 -16.39 -22.42
C LEU A 119 -5.93 -14.93 -22.00
N LYS A 120 -6.98 -14.16 -22.25
CA LYS A 120 -7.06 -12.74 -21.92
C LYS A 120 -8.50 -12.42 -21.49
N ALA A 121 -8.65 -11.60 -20.46
CA ALA A 121 -9.93 -11.06 -20.03
C ALA A 121 -9.74 -9.64 -19.51
N ASP A 122 -10.70 -8.77 -19.76
CA ASP A 122 -10.75 -7.45 -19.12
C ASP A 122 -11.12 -7.63 -17.65
N VAL A 123 -10.24 -7.18 -16.76
CA VAL A 123 -10.47 -7.16 -15.32
C VAL A 123 -10.38 -5.71 -14.87
N ALA A 124 -11.42 -5.21 -14.19
CA ALA A 124 -11.48 -3.83 -13.73
C ALA A 124 -10.62 -3.63 -12.49
N LEU A 125 -9.30 -3.57 -12.65
CA LEU A 125 -8.34 -3.34 -11.57
C LEU A 125 -7.37 -2.21 -11.93
N HIS A 126 -7.20 -1.27 -11.00
CA HIS A 126 -6.08 -0.34 -11.03
C HIS A 126 -4.93 -0.95 -10.21
N TYR A 127 -4.04 -1.67 -10.90
CA TYR A 127 -2.90 -2.40 -10.32
C TYR A 127 -1.90 -1.51 -9.55
N LEU A 128 -2.00 -0.19 -9.66
CA LEU A 128 -1.08 0.76 -9.03
C LEU A 128 -1.56 1.32 -7.69
N ILE A 129 -2.85 1.16 -7.32
CA ILE A 129 -3.44 1.93 -6.20
C ILE A 129 -4.36 1.11 -5.28
N ASP A 130 -4.83 -0.09 -5.68
CA ASP A 130 -5.89 -0.78 -4.92
C ASP A 130 -5.32 -1.95 -4.07
N PHE A 131 -4.92 -1.64 -2.83
CA PHE A 131 -4.27 -2.57 -1.89
C PHE A 131 -5.18 -3.05 -0.74
N SER A 132 -6.49 -3.20 -0.94
CA SER A 132 -7.31 -3.96 0.03
C SER A 132 -7.33 -5.46 -0.31
N GLN A 133 -7.33 -6.33 0.70
CA GLN A 133 -7.40 -7.79 0.50
C GLN A 133 -8.63 -8.14 -0.34
N ASP A 134 -9.75 -7.47 -0.07
CA ASP A 134 -11.04 -7.75 -0.72
C ASP A 134 -10.99 -7.48 -2.22
N ARG A 135 -10.34 -6.38 -2.65
CA ARG A 135 -10.17 -6.06 -4.08
C ARG A 135 -9.21 -6.99 -4.78
N LEU A 136 -8.12 -7.40 -4.11
CA LEU A 136 -7.19 -8.40 -4.65
C LEU A 136 -7.82 -9.81 -4.70
N ILE A 137 -8.65 -10.17 -3.72
CA ILE A 137 -9.40 -11.42 -3.70
C ILE A 137 -10.46 -11.41 -4.80
N GLU A 138 -11.22 -10.33 -4.93
CA GLU A 138 -12.19 -10.12 -6.01
C GLU A 138 -11.50 -10.24 -7.36
N ALA A 139 -10.34 -9.59 -7.53
CA ALA A 139 -9.49 -9.69 -8.72
C ALA A 139 -9.08 -11.12 -9.07
N VAL A 140 -8.52 -11.84 -8.09
CA VAL A 140 -8.03 -13.20 -8.28
C VAL A 140 -9.19 -14.14 -8.59
N ASN A 141 -10.28 -14.07 -7.83
CA ASN A 141 -11.47 -14.89 -8.06
C ASN A 141 -12.11 -14.58 -9.42
N LEU A 142 -12.20 -13.31 -9.81
CA LEU A 142 -12.67 -12.91 -11.14
C LEU A 142 -11.74 -13.45 -12.23
N GLY A 143 -10.42 -13.37 -12.06
CA GLY A 143 -9.45 -13.96 -12.99
C GLY A 143 -9.61 -15.48 -13.13
N VAL A 144 -9.80 -16.18 -12.01
CA VAL A 144 -10.05 -17.63 -11.97
C VAL A 144 -11.36 -18.00 -12.67
N GLU A 145 -12.44 -17.26 -12.41
CA GLU A 145 -13.74 -17.44 -13.06
C GLU A 145 -13.61 -17.25 -14.57
N ARG A 146 -13.01 -16.14 -15.02
CA ARG A 146 -12.80 -15.84 -16.44
C ARG A 146 -11.94 -16.90 -17.14
N ALA A 147 -10.90 -17.40 -16.47
CA ALA A 147 -10.07 -18.48 -17.01
C ALA A 147 -10.85 -19.79 -17.15
N ARG A 148 -11.70 -20.13 -16.18
CA ARG A 148 -12.58 -21.30 -16.25
C ARG A 148 -13.59 -21.18 -17.38
N ASP A 149 -14.23 -20.02 -17.54
CA ASP A 149 -15.15 -19.74 -18.64
C ASP A 149 -14.48 -19.87 -20.01
N TRP A 150 -13.28 -19.29 -20.15
CA TRP A 150 -12.47 -19.41 -21.36
C TRP A 150 -12.17 -20.89 -21.67
N CYS A 151 -11.81 -21.68 -20.67
CA CYS A 151 -11.56 -23.12 -20.84
C CYS A 151 -12.82 -23.85 -21.34
N VAL A 152 -13.99 -23.60 -20.73
CA VAL A 152 -15.26 -24.19 -21.15
C VAL A 152 -15.62 -23.82 -22.58
N GLN A 153 -15.47 -22.55 -22.97
CA GLN A 153 -15.72 -22.07 -24.33
C GLN A 153 -14.81 -22.74 -25.37
N ASN A 154 -13.61 -23.16 -24.97
CA ASN A 154 -12.64 -23.84 -25.81
C ASN A 154 -12.69 -25.37 -25.68
N GLY A 155 -13.73 -25.93 -25.05
CA GLY A 155 -13.94 -27.38 -24.93
C GLY A 155 -12.96 -28.08 -23.98
N ILE A 156 -12.30 -27.33 -23.08
CA ILE A 156 -11.37 -27.86 -22.10
C ILE A 156 -12.15 -28.21 -20.83
N ASN A 157 -12.06 -29.47 -20.41
CA ASN A 157 -12.74 -29.92 -19.20
C ASN A 157 -12.08 -29.29 -17.97
N VAL A 158 -12.85 -28.49 -17.23
CA VAL A 158 -12.41 -27.88 -15.97
C VAL A 158 -12.99 -28.66 -14.79
N GLN A 159 -12.13 -29.01 -13.83
CA GLN A 159 -12.62 -29.47 -12.54
C GLN A 159 -13.19 -28.28 -11.79
N LYS A 160 -14.39 -28.43 -11.22
CA LYS A 160 -14.97 -27.43 -10.32
C LYS A 160 -14.18 -27.46 -9.01
N GLY A 161 -13.08 -26.72 -8.96
CA GLY A 161 -12.34 -26.48 -7.72
C GLY A 161 -13.16 -25.60 -6.78
N ALA A 162 -12.91 -25.70 -5.48
CA ALA A 162 -13.37 -24.69 -4.52
C ALA A 162 -12.86 -23.30 -4.94
N ASP A 163 -13.51 -22.25 -4.45
CA ASP A 163 -12.93 -20.89 -4.53
C ASP A 163 -11.53 -20.91 -3.90
N TYR A 164 -10.61 -20.12 -4.46
CA TYR A 164 -9.24 -20.12 -3.96
C TYR A 164 -9.25 -19.69 -2.48
N PRO A 165 -8.56 -20.40 -1.57
CA PRO A 165 -8.61 -20.08 -0.15
C PRO A 165 -8.14 -18.64 0.09
N THR A 166 -9.01 -17.87 0.72
CA THR A 166 -8.84 -16.45 1.09
C THR A 166 -7.88 -16.22 2.27
N HIS A 167 -7.30 -17.29 2.80
CA HIS A 167 -6.40 -17.25 3.94
C HIS A 167 -4.97 -17.50 3.47
N VAL A 168 -4.21 -16.43 3.23
CA VAL A 168 -2.75 -16.50 3.35
C VAL A 168 -2.47 -16.84 4.81
N GLU A 169 -1.66 -17.86 5.08
CA GLU A 169 -1.18 -18.13 6.45
C GLU A 169 -0.57 -16.82 6.97
N GLN A 170 -1.22 -16.22 7.97
CA GLN A 170 -0.72 -14.98 8.55
C GLN A 170 0.53 -15.31 9.33
N VAL A 171 1.69 -15.05 8.73
CA VAL A 171 2.96 -15.05 9.45
C VAL A 171 2.77 -14.10 10.65
N PRO A 172 2.96 -14.58 11.89
CA PRO A 172 2.79 -13.75 13.08
C PRO A 172 3.92 -12.71 13.08
N THR A 173 3.60 -11.52 12.60
CA THR A 173 4.51 -10.37 12.57
C THR A 173 4.05 -9.36 13.61
N LYS A 174 5.00 -8.62 14.18
CA LYS A 174 4.71 -7.52 15.08
C LYS A 174 5.57 -6.33 14.71
N LEU A 175 4.96 -5.19 14.42
CA LEU A 175 5.68 -3.95 14.13
C LEU A 175 5.29 -2.92 15.17
N TRP A 176 6.25 -2.14 15.66
CA TRP A 176 5.96 -1.02 16.54
C TRP A 176 6.86 0.16 16.27
N PHE A 177 6.34 1.35 16.55
CA PHE A 177 7.04 2.61 16.47
C PHE A 177 6.51 3.57 17.53
N THR A 178 7.32 4.56 17.88
CA THR A 178 6.99 5.57 18.88
C THR A 178 6.83 6.93 18.21
N GLU A 179 5.71 7.58 18.46
CA GLU A 179 5.38 8.92 17.97
C GLU A 179 5.23 9.91 19.13
N GLU A 180 5.77 11.11 18.96
CA GLU A 180 5.59 12.25 19.86
C GLU A 180 5.03 13.43 19.08
N MET A 181 3.89 13.98 19.51
CA MET A 181 3.32 15.19 18.91
C MET A 181 3.09 16.24 19.99
N LYS A 182 3.44 17.50 19.71
CA LYS A 182 3.40 18.63 20.64
C LYS A 182 2.71 19.81 20.01
N GLY A 183 1.99 20.59 20.81
CA GLY A 183 1.39 21.82 20.34
C GLY A 183 0.53 22.47 21.41
N PHE A 184 -0.54 23.11 20.96
CA PHE A 184 -1.36 23.96 21.81
C PHE A 184 -2.84 23.74 21.52
N TRP A 185 -3.64 23.90 22.57
CA TRP A 185 -5.08 23.80 22.51
C TRP A 185 -5.70 24.83 23.45
N SER A 186 -7.00 25.08 23.33
CA SER A 186 -7.69 26.01 24.22
C SER A 186 -9.05 25.48 24.62
N VAL A 187 -9.35 25.63 25.91
CA VAL A 187 -10.67 25.32 26.48
C VAL A 187 -11.72 26.22 25.84
N GLY A 188 -12.88 25.65 25.50
CA GLY A 188 -14.04 26.33 24.93
C GLY A 188 -13.96 26.60 23.42
N GLU A 189 -12.81 26.34 22.77
CA GLU A 189 -12.69 26.52 21.32
C GLU A 189 -13.19 25.30 20.54
N THR A 190 -13.89 25.55 19.44
CA THR A 190 -14.35 24.51 18.50
C THR A 190 -13.48 24.42 17.26
N GLU A 191 -12.90 25.54 16.84
CA GLU A 191 -12.02 25.65 15.67
C GLU A 191 -10.57 25.37 16.05
N PHE A 192 -9.92 24.48 15.31
CA PHE A 192 -8.58 23.98 15.65
C PHE A 192 -7.51 25.08 15.61
N ASP A 193 -7.50 25.93 14.58
CA ASP A 193 -6.52 27.02 14.45
C ASP A 193 -6.70 28.09 15.52
N ALA A 194 -7.95 28.44 15.84
CA ALA A 194 -8.26 29.36 16.94
C ALA A 194 -7.82 28.78 18.29
N GLY A 195 -8.07 27.48 18.49
CA GLY A 195 -7.61 26.73 19.65
C GLY A 195 -6.09 26.70 19.81
N ARG A 196 -5.37 26.47 18.72
CA ARG A 196 -3.90 26.51 18.68
C ARG A 196 -3.38 27.90 19.02
N GLU A 197 -3.92 28.95 18.41
CA GLU A 197 -3.40 30.32 18.59
C GLU A 197 -3.69 30.85 20.00
N LYS A 198 -4.92 30.67 20.50
CA LYS A 198 -5.26 31.03 21.89
C LYS A 198 -4.49 30.22 22.90
N GLY A 199 -4.32 28.91 22.66
CA GLY A 199 -3.51 28.04 23.49
C GLY A 199 -2.05 28.48 23.56
N ARG A 200 -1.48 28.93 22.43
CA ARG A 200 -0.12 29.48 22.36
C ARG A 200 0.02 30.76 23.19
N VAL A 201 -0.95 31.68 23.11
CA VAL A 201 -0.97 32.93 23.89
C VAL A 201 -1.11 32.64 25.39
N ASN A 202 -1.97 31.69 25.75
CA ASN A 202 -2.25 31.34 27.14
C ASN A 202 -1.29 30.29 27.72
N ASN A 203 -0.32 29.82 26.91
CA ASN A 203 0.63 28.76 27.26
C ASN A 203 -0.04 27.44 27.71
N THR A 204 -1.11 27.08 27.02
CA THR A 204 -1.87 25.85 27.22
C THR A 204 -1.34 24.76 26.28
N ASP A 205 -0.35 24.02 26.76
CA ASP A 205 0.32 22.95 26.03
C ASP A 205 -0.53 21.70 25.91
N LEU A 206 -0.31 20.94 24.83
CA LEU A 206 -0.81 19.59 24.65
C LEU A 206 0.26 18.74 23.96
N MET A 207 0.46 17.54 24.48
CA MET A 207 1.36 16.57 23.90
C MET A 207 0.82 15.16 24.08
N PHE A 208 1.19 14.25 23.19
CA PHE A 208 1.20 12.82 23.51
C PHE A 208 2.56 12.21 23.21
N HIS A 209 2.81 11.08 23.87
CA HIS A 209 3.86 10.13 23.56
C HIS A 209 3.21 8.75 23.45
N LEU A 210 3.22 8.15 22.27
CA LEU A 210 2.57 6.88 21.99
C LEU A 210 3.55 5.90 21.38
N THR A 211 3.54 4.65 21.84
CA THR A 211 4.07 3.52 21.09
C THR A 211 2.89 2.76 20.51
N ILE A 212 2.81 2.74 19.18
CA ILE A 212 1.76 2.09 18.42
C ILE A 212 2.31 0.76 17.94
N THR A 213 1.58 -0.30 18.23
CA THR A 213 1.93 -1.66 17.86
C THR A 213 0.92 -2.20 16.87
N VAL A 214 1.42 -2.79 15.81
CA VAL A 214 0.66 -3.52 14.79
C VAL A 214 0.94 -4.99 14.95
N ASN A 215 -0.07 -5.74 15.40
CA ASN A 215 -0.03 -7.20 15.49
C ASN A 215 -0.56 -7.78 14.16
N GLY A 216 0.31 -8.43 13.39
CA GLY A 216 0.05 -8.94 12.05
C GLY A 216 0.07 -7.82 11.01
N VAL A 217 1.27 -7.43 10.56
CA VAL A 217 1.45 -6.31 9.61
C VAL A 217 0.67 -6.52 8.32
N HIS A 218 0.72 -7.73 7.76
CA HIS A 218 -0.03 -8.05 6.55
C HIS A 218 -1.54 -7.81 6.76
N GLY A 219 -2.12 -8.37 7.83
CA GLY A 219 -3.53 -8.19 8.16
C GLY A 219 -3.90 -6.72 8.39
N PHE A 220 -3.00 -5.93 9.00
CA PHE A 220 -3.21 -4.49 9.17
C PHE A 220 -3.22 -3.74 7.85
N VAL A 221 -2.30 -4.04 6.93
CA VAL A 221 -2.17 -3.33 5.64
C VAL A 221 -3.33 -3.59 4.70
N VAL A 222 -4.00 -4.74 4.85
CA VAL A 222 -5.02 -5.18 3.89
C VAL A 222 -6.47 -4.94 4.35
N ARG A 223 -6.71 -4.69 5.64
CA ARG A 223 -8.04 -4.35 6.18
C ARG A 223 -8.37 -2.89 5.90
N PRO A 224 -9.57 -2.55 5.40
CA PRO A 224 -9.95 -1.17 5.09
C PRO A 224 -9.81 -0.19 6.26
N GLU A 225 -10.00 -0.67 7.48
CA GLU A 225 -9.92 0.13 8.69
C GLU A 225 -8.48 0.48 9.10
N HIS A 226 -7.49 -0.29 8.62
CA HIS A 226 -6.07 -0.26 8.99
C HIS A 226 -5.86 0.09 10.48
N ASP A 227 -6.48 -0.69 11.35
CA ASP A 227 -6.70 -0.34 12.75
C ASP A 227 -5.83 -1.16 13.72
N THR A 228 -5.49 -0.55 14.84
CA THR A 228 -4.92 -1.24 16.00
C THR A 228 -5.35 -0.58 17.30
N ASP A 229 -5.48 -1.40 18.35
CA ASP A 229 -5.78 -0.99 19.72
C ASP A 229 -4.60 -1.22 20.69
N ASP A 230 -3.50 -1.83 20.21
CA ASP A 230 -2.28 -2.05 20.98
C ASP A 230 -1.42 -0.78 20.98
N ILE A 231 -1.85 0.19 21.80
CA ILE A 231 -1.25 1.50 21.91
C ILE A 231 -0.99 1.79 23.39
N VAL A 232 0.26 2.08 23.71
CA VAL A 232 0.68 2.44 25.07
C VAL A 232 1.34 3.80 25.07
N GLY A 233 1.14 4.58 26.14
CA GLY A 233 1.67 5.92 26.18
C GLY A 233 0.97 6.83 27.18
N TYR A 234 1.09 8.12 26.96
CA TYR A 234 0.46 9.13 27.80
C TYR A 234 0.12 10.39 27.00
N VAL A 235 -0.91 11.09 27.48
CA VAL A 235 -1.21 12.47 27.11
C VAL A 235 -0.62 13.37 28.18
N GLU A 236 0.03 14.47 27.81
CA GLU A 236 0.61 15.44 28.73
C GLU A 236 0.08 16.84 28.47
N SER A 237 -0.41 17.47 29.53
CA SER A 237 -0.73 18.90 29.57
C SER A 237 -0.76 19.37 31.01
N LYS A 238 -0.32 20.60 31.27
CA LYS A 238 -0.43 21.21 32.60
C LYS A 238 -1.88 21.28 33.10
N ILE A 239 -2.83 21.50 32.21
CA ILE A 239 -4.26 21.57 32.57
C ILE A 239 -4.78 20.22 33.08
N PHE A 240 -4.24 19.11 32.59
CA PHE A 240 -4.63 17.76 33.03
C PHE A 240 -3.86 17.28 34.26
N GLY A 241 -2.97 18.09 34.83
CA GLY A 241 -2.14 17.69 35.96
C GLY A 241 -0.83 17.00 35.58
N GLY A 242 -0.36 17.15 34.34
CA GLY A 242 0.90 16.58 33.85
C GLY A 242 0.67 15.37 32.95
N LYS A 243 1.44 14.30 33.18
CA LYS A 243 1.40 13.07 32.38
C LYS A 243 0.25 12.17 32.82
N CYS A 244 -0.71 11.97 31.92
CA CYS A 244 -1.87 11.11 32.09
C CYS A 244 -1.70 9.84 31.23
N PRO A 245 -1.52 8.66 31.83
CA PRO A 245 -1.43 7.41 31.07
C PRO A 245 -2.66 7.18 30.20
N VAL A 246 -2.44 6.71 28.97
CA VAL A 246 -3.49 6.21 28.10
C VAL A 246 -3.99 4.88 28.68
N GLN A 247 -5.31 4.77 28.84
CA GLN A 247 -5.98 3.60 29.42
C GLN A 247 -6.52 2.66 28.35
N ARG A 248 -7.03 3.24 27.26
CA ARG A 248 -7.48 2.57 26.04
C ARG A 248 -7.22 3.50 24.87
N ALA A 249 -6.89 2.95 23.71
CA ALA A 249 -6.75 3.76 22.52
C ALA A 249 -7.06 2.96 21.26
N THR A 250 -7.41 3.68 20.21
CA THR A 250 -7.49 3.15 18.85
C THR A 250 -6.74 4.07 17.91
N PHE A 251 -6.08 3.47 16.92
CA PHE A 251 -5.38 4.16 15.84
C PHE A 251 -5.83 3.55 14.52
N ASN A 252 -6.13 4.42 13.55
CA ASN A 252 -6.41 4.00 12.18
C ASN A 252 -5.50 4.75 11.22
N LEU A 253 -4.94 4.03 10.25
CA LEU A 253 -4.05 4.59 9.25
C LEU A 253 -4.76 4.70 7.88
N PHE A 254 -4.85 5.89 7.32
CA PHE A 254 -5.39 6.11 5.96
C PHE A 254 -6.79 5.53 5.71
N THR A 255 -7.75 5.82 6.59
CA THR A 255 -9.16 5.50 6.34
C THR A 255 -9.75 6.39 5.26
N ASP A 256 -10.75 5.86 4.54
CA ASP A 256 -11.45 6.58 3.48
C ASP A 256 -12.27 7.74 4.04
N ALA A 257 -12.14 8.90 3.40
CA ALA A 257 -13.08 10.01 3.54
C ALA A 257 -14.17 9.91 2.47
N ALA A 258 -15.20 10.77 2.58
CA ALA A 258 -16.23 10.90 1.54
C ALA A 258 -15.64 11.33 0.17
N ASP A 259 -14.54 12.07 0.18
CA ASP A 259 -13.73 12.35 -1.01
C ASP A 259 -12.60 11.31 -1.12
N PRO A 260 -12.56 10.48 -2.20
CA PRO A 260 -11.52 9.47 -2.39
C PRO A 260 -10.09 10.03 -2.45
N ALA A 261 -9.91 11.31 -2.77
CA ALA A 261 -8.59 11.97 -2.77
C ALA A 261 -8.11 12.37 -1.36
N VAL A 262 -8.94 12.15 -0.33
CA VAL A 262 -8.65 12.46 1.06
C VAL A 262 -8.64 11.19 1.89
N LYS A 263 -7.59 11.03 2.68
CA LYS A 263 -7.43 9.95 3.65
C LYS A 263 -7.26 10.53 5.04
N TYR A 264 -7.78 9.83 6.05
CA TYR A 264 -7.61 10.22 7.45
C TYR A 264 -6.65 9.30 8.19
N MET A 265 -5.88 9.87 9.12
CA MET A 265 -5.27 9.07 10.20
C MET A 265 -5.97 9.46 11.50
N LEU A 266 -6.55 8.50 12.19
CA LEU A 266 -7.42 8.74 13.35
C LEU A 266 -6.76 8.24 14.63
N TYR A 267 -6.92 9.01 15.70
CA TYR A 267 -6.39 8.74 17.03
C TYR A 267 -7.53 8.94 18.03
N GLN A 268 -7.87 7.91 18.79
CA GLN A 268 -8.78 8.02 19.93
C GLN A 268 -8.03 7.57 21.17
N LEU A 269 -7.75 8.47 22.12
CA LEU A 269 -6.99 8.15 23.32
C LEU A 269 -7.84 8.43 24.57
N HIS A 270 -8.19 7.38 25.30
CA HIS A 270 -8.89 7.48 26.58
C HIS A 270 -7.88 7.61 27.71
N PHE A 271 -8.02 8.66 28.52
CA PHE A 271 -7.18 8.91 29.68
C PHE A 271 -8.01 9.48 30.84
N THR A 272 -7.38 9.68 31.98
CA THR A 272 -7.98 10.34 33.14
C THR A 272 -7.05 11.46 33.60
N ASP A 273 -7.61 12.63 33.88
CA ASP A 273 -6.83 13.77 34.38
C ASP A 273 -6.39 13.57 35.85
N GLY A 274 -5.55 14.46 36.36
CA GLY A 274 -5.07 14.45 37.74
C GLY A 274 -6.16 14.64 38.80
N GLN A 275 -7.40 14.96 38.41
CA GLN A 275 -8.56 15.08 39.28
C GLN A 275 -9.47 13.84 39.22
N GLY A 276 -9.15 12.85 38.39
CA GLY A 276 -9.96 11.64 38.24
C GLY A 276 -11.07 11.75 37.19
N ASN A 277 -11.10 12.82 36.38
CA ASN A 277 -12.12 12.98 35.34
C ASN A 277 -11.73 12.17 34.09
N PRO A 278 -12.64 11.33 33.55
CA PRO A 278 -12.40 10.63 32.30
C PRO A 278 -12.44 11.61 31.13
N LEU A 279 -11.44 11.54 30.27
CA LEU A 279 -11.28 12.40 29.10
C LEU A 279 -10.87 11.59 27.88
N THR A 280 -11.17 12.13 26.70
CA THR A 280 -10.72 11.58 25.43
C THR A 280 -9.99 12.61 24.60
N LEU A 281 -8.81 12.27 24.10
CA LEU A 281 -8.16 13.00 23.02
C LEU A 281 -8.58 12.35 21.70
N SER A 282 -9.31 13.09 20.88
CA SER A 282 -9.68 12.71 19.51
C SER A 282 -8.83 13.51 18.53
N GLY A 283 -8.05 12.82 17.71
CA GLY A 283 -7.11 13.41 16.77
C GLY A 283 -7.36 12.92 15.36
N ARG A 284 -7.31 13.83 14.38
CA ARG A 284 -7.35 13.47 12.96
C ARG A 284 -6.24 14.18 12.17
N LYS A 285 -5.49 13.42 11.39
CA LYS A 285 -4.64 13.96 10.32
C LYS A 285 -5.42 13.89 9.01
N ILE A 286 -5.24 14.89 8.15
CA ILE A 286 -5.92 14.99 6.86
C ILE A 286 -4.87 14.91 5.77
N VAL A 287 -4.85 13.81 5.02
CA VAL A 287 -3.88 13.58 3.95
C VAL A 287 -4.58 13.67 2.60
N LYS A 288 -4.11 14.58 1.75
CA LYS A 288 -4.69 14.85 0.42
C LYS A 288 -3.73 14.39 -0.66
N ASP A 289 -4.19 13.58 -1.61
CA ASP A 289 -3.39 13.17 -2.77
C ASP A 289 -3.61 14.13 -3.94
N GLN A 290 -2.94 15.29 -3.90
CA GLN A 290 -2.97 16.28 -5.00
C GLN A 290 -1.56 16.73 -5.41
N PRO A 291 -1.29 16.96 -6.71
CA PRO A 291 -0.02 17.52 -7.18
C PRO A 291 0.27 18.86 -6.51
N GLY A 292 1.44 18.99 -5.87
CA GLY A 292 1.83 20.22 -5.15
C GLY A 292 1.27 20.35 -3.74
N SER A 293 0.58 19.33 -3.21
CA SER A 293 0.19 19.29 -1.80
C SER A 293 1.41 19.16 -0.89
N ASP A 294 1.40 19.86 0.25
CA ASP A 294 2.39 19.71 1.32
C ASP A 294 2.08 18.42 2.11
N VAL A 295 2.43 17.27 1.51
CA VAL A 295 2.28 15.93 2.10
C VAL A 295 2.98 15.85 3.47
N TRP A 296 4.03 16.65 3.65
CA TRP A 296 4.73 16.76 4.92
C TRP A 296 3.84 17.41 5.99
N HIS A 297 3.28 18.59 5.75
CA HIS A 297 2.36 19.21 6.70
C HIS A 297 1.14 18.31 7.00
N ALA A 298 0.64 17.60 5.99
CA ALA A 298 -0.48 16.68 6.12
C ALA A 298 -0.23 15.47 7.03
N THR A 299 0.99 14.92 7.01
CA THR A 299 1.37 13.77 7.85
C THR A 299 1.89 14.17 9.23
N THR A 300 2.26 15.45 9.39
CA THR A 300 2.84 15.97 10.63
C THR A 300 1.89 16.79 11.50
N THR A 301 0.68 17.10 11.01
CA THR A 301 -0.30 17.94 11.72
C THR A 301 -1.50 17.12 12.18
N LEU A 302 -1.81 17.18 13.47
CA LEU A 302 -2.98 16.53 14.07
C LEU A 302 -3.96 17.55 14.60
N TYR A 303 -5.13 17.60 13.98
CA TYR A 303 -6.27 18.38 14.44
C TYR A 303 -6.92 17.65 15.61
N THR A 304 -6.91 18.29 16.78
CA THR A 304 -7.18 17.60 18.05
C THR A 304 -8.35 18.22 18.79
N ARG A 305 -9.20 17.37 19.37
CA ARG A 305 -10.24 17.72 20.33
C ARG A 305 -9.98 17.02 21.65
N ILE A 306 -10.39 17.68 22.72
CA ILE A 306 -10.49 17.09 24.05
C ILE A 306 -11.97 16.98 24.39
N LEU A 307 -12.44 15.76 24.64
CA LEU A 307 -13.83 15.45 24.95
C LEU A 307 -13.96 15.00 26.41
N LYS A 308 -15.08 15.33 27.04
CA LYS A 308 -15.47 14.84 28.37
C LYS A 308 -15.96 13.40 28.25
N GLY A 309 -15.47 12.54 29.14
CA GLY A 309 -15.76 11.11 29.14
C GLY A 309 -14.84 10.31 28.23
N HIS A 310 -14.98 8.98 28.31
CA HIS A 310 -14.40 8.04 27.35
C HIS A 310 -15.36 7.87 26.18
N VAL A 311 -15.05 8.54 25.08
CA VAL A 311 -15.89 8.58 23.88
C VAL A 311 -15.18 7.78 22.81
N ASP A 312 -15.83 6.75 22.27
CA ASP A 312 -15.30 6.01 21.12
C ASP A 312 -15.54 6.78 19.81
N SER A 313 -14.82 6.40 18.76
CA SER A 313 -14.89 7.08 17.47
C SER A 313 -16.28 6.98 16.83
N ALA A 314 -16.98 5.85 16.99
CA ALA A 314 -18.34 5.66 16.47
C ALA A 314 -19.35 6.60 17.14
N THR A 315 -19.22 6.83 18.45
CA THR A 315 -20.04 7.78 19.20
C THR A 315 -19.73 9.22 18.78
N GLU A 316 -18.45 9.58 18.61
CA GLU A 316 -18.10 10.92 18.10
C GLU A 316 -18.66 11.16 16.70
N GLU A 317 -18.59 10.18 15.81
CA GLU A 317 -19.14 10.25 14.45
C GLU A 317 -20.66 10.42 14.46
N ALA A 318 -21.37 9.63 15.26
CA ALA A 318 -22.83 9.78 15.42
C ALA A 318 -23.22 11.15 16.00
N LEU A 319 -22.34 11.78 16.79
CA LEU A 319 -22.54 13.14 17.32
C LEU A 319 -22.15 14.23 16.32
N ALA A 320 -21.40 13.92 15.26
CA ALA A 320 -21.02 14.91 14.24
C ALA A 320 -22.24 15.48 13.50
N ASP A 321 -23.30 14.68 13.37
CA ASP A 321 -24.60 15.08 12.81
C ASP A 321 -25.46 15.93 13.77
N ASP A 322 -25.06 16.05 15.05
CA ASP A 322 -25.73 16.86 16.07
C ASP A 322 -24.72 17.79 16.78
N PRO A 323 -24.38 18.95 16.18
CA PRO A 323 -23.39 19.88 16.72
C PRO A 323 -23.70 20.36 18.15
N ALA A 324 -24.98 20.41 18.52
CA ALA A 324 -25.41 20.83 19.85
C ALA A 324 -25.06 19.81 20.93
N LYS A 325 -25.10 18.51 20.61
CA LYS A 325 -24.65 17.46 21.53
C LYS A 325 -23.13 17.34 21.56
N LEU A 326 -22.45 17.45 20.41
CA LEU A 326 -20.98 17.46 20.38
C LEU A 326 -20.41 18.60 21.23
N ALA A 327 -21.02 19.79 21.17
CA ALA A 327 -20.62 20.95 21.98
C ALA A 327 -20.76 20.73 23.50
N GLN A 328 -21.62 19.81 23.97
CA GLN A 328 -21.80 19.53 25.40
C GLN A 328 -20.64 18.73 25.99
N ILE A 329 -20.05 17.85 25.17
CA ILE A 329 -18.93 17.00 25.58
C ILE A 329 -17.58 17.60 25.19
N LEU A 330 -17.52 18.50 24.20
CA LEU A 330 -16.29 19.17 23.78
C LEU A 330 -15.75 20.09 24.88
N MET A 331 -14.54 19.82 25.37
CA MET A 331 -13.81 20.71 26.27
C MET A 331 -13.05 21.80 25.52
N GLY A 332 -12.54 21.48 24.34
CA GLY A 332 -11.74 22.40 23.54
C GLY A 332 -11.08 21.71 22.36
N ALA A 333 -10.49 22.52 21.49
CA ALA A 333 -9.80 22.09 20.28
C ALA A 333 -8.41 22.72 20.19
N GLY A 334 -7.57 22.14 19.35
CA GLY A 334 -6.21 22.62 19.11
C GLY A 334 -5.51 21.84 18.01
N ILE A 335 -4.23 22.13 17.85
CA ILE A 335 -3.37 21.45 16.87
C ILE A 335 -2.07 21.07 17.58
N ILE A 336 -1.72 19.80 17.44
CA ILE A 336 -0.39 19.29 17.80
C ILE A 336 0.31 18.84 16.53
N VAL A 337 1.63 19.00 16.50
CA VAL A 337 2.47 18.68 15.36
C VAL A 337 3.62 17.78 15.78
N ILE A 338 4.11 16.95 14.86
CA ILE A 338 5.42 16.33 15.02
C ILE A 338 6.46 17.27 14.41
N HIS A 339 7.47 17.64 15.21
CA HIS A 339 8.57 18.46 14.73
C HIS A 339 9.54 17.60 13.90
N MET A 340 10.23 18.19 12.94
CA MET A 340 11.15 17.50 12.02
C MET A 340 12.16 16.57 12.74
N LEU A 341 12.78 17.02 13.84
CA LEU A 341 13.72 16.20 14.61
C LEU A 341 13.02 15.05 15.36
N ASP A 342 11.80 15.28 15.85
CA ASP A 342 10.98 14.27 16.52
C ASP A 342 10.50 13.20 15.50
N PHE A 343 10.21 13.60 14.26
CA PHE A 343 9.90 12.68 13.16
C PHE A 343 11.11 11.83 12.77
N MET A 344 12.29 12.44 12.58
CA MET A 344 13.53 11.70 12.33
C MET A 344 13.83 10.71 13.46
N LYS A 345 13.58 11.09 14.72
CA LYS A 345 13.69 10.19 15.88
C LYS A 345 12.67 9.06 15.78
N GLN A 346 11.40 9.31 15.45
CA GLN A 346 10.39 8.28 15.25
C GLN A 346 10.83 7.22 14.21
N LEU A 347 11.42 7.64 13.08
CA LEU A 347 11.95 6.70 12.08
C LEU A 347 12.94 5.69 12.70
N THR A 348 13.75 6.13 13.66
CA THR A 348 14.70 5.24 14.36
C THR A 348 14.05 4.28 15.36
N THR A 349 12.77 4.47 15.69
CA THR A 349 12.04 3.63 16.65
C THR A 349 11.32 2.46 16.03
N PHE A 350 11.21 2.42 14.69
CA PHE A 350 10.60 1.29 13.99
C PHE A 350 11.33 0.00 14.31
N ARG A 351 10.58 -0.96 14.83
CA ARG A 351 11.05 -2.32 15.09
C ARG A 351 10.02 -3.28 14.53
N VAL A 352 10.51 -4.40 14.03
CA VAL A 352 9.70 -5.48 13.47
C VAL A 352 10.21 -6.80 14.04
N GLU A 353 9.29 -7.63 14.48
CA GLU A 353 9.48 -9.00 14.90
C GLU A 353 8.75 -9.92 13.92
N ALA A 354 9.44 -10.94 13.44
CA ALA A 354 8.92 -11.96 12.53
C ALA A 354 9.73 -13.26 12.70
N PRO A 355 9.19 -14.43 12.34
CA PRO A 355 9.89 -15.71 12.47
C PRO A 355 11.23 -15.78 11.70
N THR A 356 11.32 -15.10 10.56
CA THR A 356 12.53 -15.05 9.72
C THR A 356 12.95 -13.62 9.36
N ILE A 357 14.20 -13.46 8.91
CA ILE A 357 14.75 -12.17 8.44
C ILE A 357 14.01 -11.70 7.17
N ALA A 358 13.71 -12.61 6.24
CA ALA A 358 12.97 -12.30 5.02
C ALA A 358 11.57 -11.76 5.32
N GLU A 359 10.83 -12.41 6.22
CA GLU A 359 9.50 -11.94 6.65
C GLU A 359 9.57 -10.61 7.40
N ARG A 360 10.63 -10.37 8.16
CA ARG A 360 10.86 -9.09 8.84
C ARG A 360 11.04 -7.94 7.83
N LEU A 361 11.82 -8.16 6.77
CA LEU A 361 12.01 -7.20 5.69
C LEU A 361 10.72 -6.99 4.89
N SER A 362 9.99 -8.06 4.59
CA SER A 362 8.68 -7.99 3.92
C SER A 362 7.69 -7.14 4.71
N ALA A 363 7.52 -7.44 6.00
CA ALA A 363 6.62 -6.70 6.88
C ALA A 363 7.01 -5.22 7.00
N LEU A 364 8.30 -4.90 7.14
CA LEU A 364 8.76 -3.52 7.14
C LEU A 364 8.46 -2.81 5.80
N SER A 365 8.65 -3.49 4.68
CA SER A 365 8.36 -2.97 3.34
C SER A 365 6.86 -2.76 3.10
N GLU A 366 6.01 -3.73 3.47
CA GLU A 366 4.56 -3.66 3.36
C GLU A 366 4.01 -2.48 4.18
N PHE A 367 4.40 -2.39 5.45
CA PHE A 367 4.02 -1.26 6.29
C PHE A 367 4.59 0.05 5.78
N GLY A 368 5.86 0.07 5.36
CA GLY A 368 6.54 1.27 4.87
C GLY A 368 5.88 1.85 3.63
N ARG A 369 5.48 1.01 2.67
CA ARG A 369 4.71 1.41 1.49
C ARG A 369 3.37 2.03 1.85
N LEU A 370 2.64 1.41 2.78
CA LEU A 370 1.36 1.96 3.24
C LEU A 370 1.56 3.29 3.97
N PHE A 371 2.41 3.32 5.00
CA PHE A 371 2.57 4.44 5.94
C PHE A 371 3.24 5.66 5.31
N PHE A 372 4.27 5.46 4.49
CA PHE A 372 5.04 6.55 3.89
C PHE A 372 4.63 6.85 2.44
N GLY A 373 3.99 5.93 1.71
CA GLY A 373 3.61 6.16 0.31
C GLY A 373 4.75 6.75 -0.51
N LYS A 374 4.52 7.89 -1.19
CA LYS A 374 5.53 8.65 -1.95
C LYS A 374 6.72 9.17 -1.12
N LEU A 375 6.59 9.30 0.22
CA LEU A 375 7.70 9.68 1.11
C LEU A 375 8.67 8.51 1.32
N TRP A 376 8.24 7.26 1.20
CA TRP A 376 9.11 6.09 1.31
C TRP A 376 10.23 6.16 0.27
N ASP A 377 9.88 6.51 -0.97
CA ASP A 377 10.82 6.62 -2.10
C ASP A 377 11.89 7.69 -1.87
N VAL A 378 11.60 8.70 -1.05
CA VAL A 378 12.50 9.82 -0.71
C VAL A 378 13.37 9.49 0.51
N TYR A 379 12.81 8.87 1.56
CA TYR A 379 13.51 8.67 2.83
C TYR A 379 14.18 7.29 2.97
N ALA A 380 13.64 6.23 2.36
CA ALA A 380 14.21 4.89 2.44
C ALA A 380 15.54 4.76 1.68
N ARG A 381 15.76 5.59 0.65
CA ARG A 381 17.02 5.63 -0.12
C ARG A 381 18.21 6.13 0.70
N ASP A 382 18.00 7.05 1.64
CA ASP A 382 19.10 7.70 2.36
C ASP A 382 19.27 7.21 3.81
N THR A 383 18.21 6.72 4.47
CA THR A 383 18.25 6.38 5.90
C THR A 383 18.45 4.90 6.24
N LEU A 384 18.19 3.97 5.30
CA LEU A 384 18.44 2.54 5.51
C LEU A 384 19.86 2.12 5.11
N THR A 385 20.85 2.97 5.39
CA THR A 385 22.27 2.65 5.26
C THR A 385 22.82 1.79 6.41
N SER A 386 21.97 1.32 7.34
CA SER A 386 22.39 0.37 8.38
C SER A 386 21.25 -0.45 9.02
N SER A 387 21.16 -1.74 8.69
CA SER A 387 21.04 -2.83 9.68
C SER A 387 21.30 -4.19 9.02
N PRO A 388 21.77 -5.19 9.78
CA PRO A 388 22.88 -6.03 9.36
C PRO A 388 22.44 -7.18 8.47
N PHE A 389 23.13 -7.27 7.32
CA PHE A 389 23.15 -8.35 6.33
C PHE A 389 21.91 -8.50 5.46
#